data_AF-A0A2M7FI83-F1
#
_entry.id   AF-A0A2M7FI83-F1
#
_cell.length_a   1.000
_cell.length_b   1.000
_cell.length_c   1.000
_cell.angle_alpha   90.00
_cell.angle_beta   90.00
_cell.angle_gamma   90.00
#
_symmetry.space_group_name_H-M   'P 1'
#
loop_
_entity.id
_entity.type
_entity.pdbx_description
1 polymer ?
#
loop_
_entity_poly.entity_id
_entity_poly.type
_entity_poly.pdbx_seq_one_letter_code
_entity_poly.pdbx_strand_id
1 'polypeptide(L)'
;ALHDPHYSAIANPYTLGRQNCTEHTLDVINAAIYQTDDIRKIKAVEKKYYAAQPVKVSGLELALGSLFSAEITLSDQPGAPVTATFETIANYLKKYDEGSEMFIITPEP
;
A
#
# COMPACT_ATOMS: atom_id res chain seq x y z
N ALA A 1 11.16 12.71 3.78
CA ALA A 1 9.83 12.68 4.41
C ALA A 1 9.19 11.32 4.09
N LEU A 2 8.44 10.74 5.02
CA LEU A 2 7.71 9.47 4.78
C LEU A 2 6.45 9.66 3.94
N HIS A 3 5.84 10.85 3.99
CA HIS A 3 4.67 11.18 3.19
C HIS A 3 5.07 11.67 1.79
N ASP A 4 4.44 11.12 0.75
CA ASP A 4 4.46 11.64 -0.61
C ASP A 4 3.11 12.34 -0.92
N PRO A 5 3.11 13.62 -1.31
CA PRO A 5 1.87 14.35 -1.59
C PRO A 5 1.16 13.89 -2.87
N HIS A 6 1.82 13.12 -3.74
CA HIS A 6 1.22 12.66 -5.00
C HIS A 6 0.33 11.45 -4.74
N TYR A 7 -0.97 11.70 -4.64
CA TYR A 7 -1.93 10.64 -4.33
C TYR A 7 -2.18 9.68 -5.51
N SER A 8 -2.45 8.41 -5.19
CA SER A 8 -3.11 7.42 -6.06
C SER A 8 -3.85 6.41 -5.19
N ALA A 9 -5.16 6.22 -5.39
CA ALA A 9 -5.95 5.23 -4.66
C ALA A 9 -5.39 3.80 -4.80
N ILE A 10 -4.72 3.52 -5.92
CA ILE A 10 -4.05 2.25 -6.21
C ILE A 10 -2.52 2.41 -6.21
N ALA A 11 -1.97 3.26 -5.34
CA ALA A 11 -0.51 3.41 -5.20
C ALA A 11 0.17 2.06 -4.92
N ASN A 12 1.31 1.83 -5.58
CA ASN A 12 2.09 0.62 -5.45
C ASN A 12 3.00 0.71 -4.21
N PRO A 13 2.77 -0.12 -3.17
CA PRO A 13 3.53 -0.02 -1.92
C PRO A 13 5.01 -0.33 -2.10
N TYR A 14 5.45 -0.90 -3.22
CA TYR A 14 6.85 -1.28 -3.45
C TYR A 14 7.69 -0.19 -4.14
N THR A 15 7.07 0.93 -4.50
CA THR A 15 7.70 1.95 -5.34
C THR A 15 7.63 3.34 -4.70
N LEU A 16 8.19 4.34 -5.38
CA LEU A 16 8.14 5.74 -4.95
C LEU A 16 7.38 6.55 -6.02
N GLY A 17 6.89 7.72 -5.63
CA GLY A 17 6.31 8.71 -6.54
C GLY A 17 4.78 8.75 -6.53
N ARG A 18 4.13 7.82 -5.81
CA ARG A 18 2.72 7.89 -5.41
C ARG A 18 2.56 7.31 -4.01
N GLN A 19 1.50 7.72 -3.32
CA GLN A 19 1.14 7.15 -2.01
C GLN A 19 -0.37 7.26 -1.76
N ASN A 20 -0.99 6.25 -1.13
CA ASN A 20 -2.31 6.36 -0.51
C ASN A 20 -2.21 6.25 1.03
N CYS A 21 -3.35 6.38 1.71
CA CYS A 21 -3.41 6.31 3.17
C CYS A 21 -2.95 4.96 3.74
N THR A 22 -3.22 3.86 3.05
CA THR A 22 -2.83 2.52 3.52
C THR A 22 -1.35 2.26 3.30
N GLU A 23 -0.77 2.68 2.17
CA GLU A 23 0.68 2.67 1.96
C GLU A 23 1.39 3.56 2.98
N HIS A 24 0.90 4.77 3.22
CA HIS A 24 1.49 5.64 4.25
C HIS A 24 1.47 4.99 5.63
N THR A 25 0.37 4.30 5.97
CA THR A 25 0.27 3.55 7.23
C THR A 25 1.29 2.41 7.28
N LEU A 26 1.47 1.68 6.18
CA LEU A 26 2.49 0.62 6.06
C LEU A 26 3.90 1.20 6.22
N ASP A 27 4.20 2.35 5.59
CA ASP A 27 5.48 3.05 5.71
C ASP A 27 5.78 3.43 7.16
N VAL A 28 4.79 4.00 7.87
CA VAL A 28 4.92 4.38 9.29
C VAL A 28 5.15 3.16 10.18
N ILE A 29 4.43 2.06 9.94
CA ILE A 29 4.63 0.79 10.66
C ILE A 29 6.05 0.27 10.45
N ASN A 30 6.52 0.19 9.20
CA ASN A 30 7.88 -0.27 8.91
C ASN A 30 8.94 0.70 9.45
N ALA A 31 8.69 2.01 9.42
CA ALA A 31 9.58 2.99 10.04
C ALA A 31 9.75 2.73 11.54
N ALA A 32 8.64 2.42 12.23
CA ALA A 32 8.65 2.07 13.65
C ALA A 32 9.32 0.72 13.93
N ILE A 33 9.03 -0.33 13.15
CA ILE A 33 9.64 -1.66 13.34
C ILE A 33 11.16 -1.61 13.14
N TYR A 34 11.61 -0.95 12.08
CA TYR A 34 13.03 -0.92 11.69
C TYR A 34 13.79 0.31 12.20
N GLN A 35 13.14 1.16 13.01
CA GLN A 35 13.72 2.36 13.61
C GLN A 35 14.44 3.25 12.58
N THR A 36 13.77 3.54 11.46
CA THR A 36 14.33 4.33 10.37
C THR A 36 13.27 5.14 9.64
N ASP A 37 13.63 6.34 9.18
CA ASP A 37 12.82 7.19 8.30
C ASP A 37 13.33 7.19 6.85
N ASP A 38 14.31 6.34 6.53
CA ASP A 38 14.84 6.18 5.17
C ASP A 38 13.84 5.40 4.32
N ILE A 39 13.04 6.13 3.56
CA ILE A 39 11.99 5.57 2.69
C ILE A 39 12.53 4.50 1.74
N ARG A 40 13.79 4.57 1.30
CA ARG A 40 14.37 3.55 0.41
C ARG A 40 14.59 2.23 1.13
N LYS A 41 14.95 2.27 2.42
CA LYS A 41 15.04 1.06 3.25
C LYS A 41 13.65 0.48 3.52
N ILE A 42 12.68 1.33 3.79
CA ILE A 42 11.28 0.93 4.00
C ILE A 42 10.73 0.22 2.76
N LYS A 43 10.86 0.82 1.56
CA LYS A 43 10.43 0.17 0.30
C LYS A 43 11.15 -1.14 0.02
N ALA A 44 12.43 -1.25 0.39
CA ALA A 44 13.19 -2.49 0.26
C ALA A 44 12.64 -3.60 1.19
N VAL A 45 12.24 -3.26 2.42
CA VAL A 45 11.57 -4.17 3.36
C VAL A 45 10.21 -4.60 2.79
N GLU A 46 9.39 -3.65 2.35
CA GLU A 46 8.06 -3.92 1.81
C GLU A 46 8.14 -4.87 0.63
N LYS A 47 9.02 -4.59 -0.34
CA LYS A 47 9.24 -5.46 -1.49
C LYS A 47 9.69 -6.87 -1.12
N LYS A 48 10.39 -7.03 0.01
CA LYS A 48 10.94 -8.32 0.45
C LYS A 48 9.93 -9.13 1.27
N TYR A 49 9.13 -8.48 2.11
CA TYR A 49 8.36 -9.16 3.16
C TYR A 49 6.85 -8.94 3.11
N TYR A 50 6.39 -7.87 2.47
CA TYR A 50 4.99 -7.49 2.38
C TYR A 50 4.34 -8.06 1.12
N ALA A 51 3.16 -8.66 1.27
CA ALA A 51 2.35 -9.19 0.16
C ALA A 51 1.19 -8.23 -0.11
N ALA A 52 1.33 -7.40 -1.16
CA ALA A 52 0.34 -6.41 -1.55
C ALA A 52 -0.91 -7.05 -2.18
N GLN A 53 -2.02 -6.32 -2.15
CA GLN A 53 -3.29 -6.74 -2.71
C GLN A 53 -3.29 -6.53 -4.23
N PRO A 54 -3.50 -7.58 -5.06
CA PRO A 54 -3.77 -7.40 -6.48
C PRO A 54 -5.06 -6.61 -6.71
N VAL A 55 -5.01 -5.60 -7.59
CA VAL A 55 -6.18 -4.85 -8.01
C VAL A 55 -6.94 -5.67 -9.05
N LYS A 56 -8.13 -6.17 -8.68
CA LYS A 56 -8.97 -7.05 -9.51
C LYS A 56 -9.87 -6.25 -10.47
N VAL A 57 -9.25 -5.44 -11.33
CA VAL A 57 -9.94 -4.67 -12.38
C VAL A 57 -9.17 -4.88 -13.68
N SER A 58 -9.85 -4.93 -14.83
CA SER A 58 -9.13 -5.11 -16.10
C SER A 58 -8.21 -3.91 -16.37
N GLY A 59 -7.07 -4.14 -17.01
CA GLY A 59 -6.11 -3.07 -17.32
C GLY A 59 -6.71 -1.96 -18.21
N LEU A 60 -7.69 -2.29 -19.06
CA LEU A 60 -8.40 -1.33 -19.89
C LEU A 60 -9.31 -0.42 -19.05
N GLU A 61 -10.07 -0.99 -18.11
CA GLU A 61 -10.91 -0.22 -17.19
C GLU A 61 -10.08 0.70 -16.29
N LEU A 62 -8.92 0.24 -15.81
CA LEU A 62 -8.00 1.07 -15.04
C LEU A 62 -7.38 2.18 -15.88
N ALA A 63 -6.99 1.89 -17.13
CA ALA A 63 -6.47 2.91 -18.04
C ALA A 63 -7.52 3.99 -18.31
N LEU A 64 -8.77 3.61 -18.59
CA LEU A 64 -9.89 4.54 -18.70
C LEU A 64 -10.09 5.32 -17.39
N GLY A 65 -10.14 4.64 -16.25
CA GLY A 65 -10.25 5.26 -14.92
C GLY A 65 -9.17 6.32 -14.67
N SER A 66 -7.93 6.05 -15.08
CA SER A 66 -6.82 7.01 -14.93
C SER A 66 -6.88 8.23 -15.85
N LEU A 67 -7.63 8.15 -16.96
CA LEU A 67 -7.91 9.30 -17.82
C LEU A 67 -9.02 10.19 -17.24
N PHE A 68 -9.92 9.62 -16.44
CA PHE A 68 -11.09 10.32 -15.89
C PHE A 68 -10.93 10.78 -14.43
N SER A 69 -9.99 10.20 -13.67
CA SER A 69 -9.73 10.57 -12.28
C SER A 69 -8.23 10.69 -12.00
N ALA A 70 -7.81 11.87 -11.55
CA ALA A 70 -6.45 12.10 -11.08
C ALA A 70 -6.08 11.25 -9.85
N GLU A 71 -7.08 10.72 -9.15
CA GLU A 71 -6.91 9.86 -7.98
C GLU A 71 -6.59 8.41 -8.34
N ILE A 72 -6.72 8.00 -9.61
CA ILE A 72 -6.35 6.66 -10.07
C ILE A 72 -5.21 6.83 -11.06
N THR A 73 -4.01 6.38 -10.72
CA THR A 73 -2.89 6.42 -11.67
C THR A 73 -2.15 5.10 -11.70
N LEU A 74 -1.60 4.79 -12.87
CA LEU A 74 -0.77 3.62 -13.13
C LEU A 74 0.71 4.01 -13.27
N SER A 75 1.09 5.27 -13.03
CA SER A 75 2.45 5.77 -13.29
C SER A 75 3.55 5.10 -12.46
N ASP A 76 3.19 4.59 -11.29
CA ASP A 76 4.05 3.90 -10.33
C ASP A 76 3.87 2.37 -10.37
N GLN A 77 3.08 1.86 -11.33
CA GLN A 77 2.81 0.43 -11.50
C GLN A 77 3.68 -0.15 -12.63
N PRO A 78 4.84 -0.77 -12.34
CA PRO A 78 5.71 -1.35 -13.38
C PRO A 78 5.14 -2.63 -14.01
N GLY A 79 4.03 -3.17 -13.49
CA GLY A 79 3.41 -4.40 -13.94
C GLY A 79 1.94 -4.47 -13.55
N ALA A 80 1.45 -5.68 -13.24
CA ALA A 80 0.07 -5.87 -12.77
C ALA A 80 -0.19 -4.99 -11.53
N PRO A 81 -1.24 -4.15 -11.52
CA PRO A 81 -1.46 -3.21 -10.43
C PRO A 81 -1.70 -3.89 -9.08
N VAL A 82 -0.99 -3.42 -8.06
CA VAL A 82 -1.11 -3.86 -6.68
C VAL A 82 -1.20 -2.65 -5.74
N THR A 83 -1.86 -2.81 -4.61
CA THR A 83 -2.01 -1.74 -3.60
C THR A 83 -1.92 -2.29 -2.17
N ALA A 84 -1.69 -1.42 -1.19
CA ALA A 84 -1.81 -1.76 0.22
C ALA A 84 -3.27 -1.65 0.70
N THR A 85 -3.68 -2.54 1.60
CA THR A 85 -4.97 -2.50 2.30
C THR A 85 -4.76 -2.75 3.79
N PHE A 86 -5.72 -2.36 4.64
CA PHE A 86 -5.66 -2.72 6.06
C PHE A 86 -5.63 -4.23 6.29
N GLU A 87 -6.31 -5.01 5.44
CA GLU A 87 -6.27 -6.48 5.50
C GLU A 87 -4.88 -7.05 5.17
N THR A 88 -4.22 -6.54 4.13
CA THR A 88 -2.86 -6.98 3.79
C THR A 88 -1.83 -6.50 4.82
N ILE A 89 -2.02 -5.34 5.45
CA ILE A 89 -1.23 -4.89 6.61
C ILE A 89 -1.45 -5.83 7.80
N ALA A 90 -2.69 -6.17 8.14
CA ALA A 90 -2.99 -7.10 9.23
C ALA A 90 -2.37 -8.49 8.98
N ASN A 91 -2.48 -9.00 7.75
CA ASN A 91 -1.84 -10.25 7.36
C ASN A 91 -0.31 -10.19 7.46
N TYR A 92 0.29 -9.06 7.10
CA TYR A 92 1.73 -8.83 7.24
C TYR A 92 2.16 -8.87 8.71
N LEU A 93 1.47 -8.14 9.58
CA LEU A 93 1.75 -8.12 11.02
C LEU A 93 1.57 -9.50 11.65
N LYS A 94 0.43 -10.15 11.41
CA LYS A 94 0.14 -11.51 11.90
C LYS A 94 1.18 -12.56 11.45
N LYS A 95 1.80 -12.36 10.29
CA LYS A 95 2.82 -13.27 9.77
C LYS A 95 4.15 -13.18 10.54
N TYR A 96 4.50 -12.01 11.06
CA TYR A 96 5.81 -11.76 11.68
C TYR A 96 5.75 -11.41 13.17
N ASP A 97 4.56 -11.17 13.72
CA ASP A 97 4.30 -10.95 15.13
C ASP A 97 3.09 -11.83 15.56
N GLU A 98 3.37 -12.91 16.28
CA GLU A 98 2.36 -13.85 16.78
C GLU A 98 1.35 -13.20 17.74
N GLY A 99 1.72 -12.06 18.35
CA GLY A 99 0.85 -11.29 19.24
C GLY A 99 -0.10 -10.33 18.53
N SER A 100 0.01 -10.17 17.21
CA SER A 100 -0.83 -9.25 16.45
C SER A 100 -2.26 -9.75 16.29
N GLU A 101 -3.23 -8.90 16.64
CA GLU A 101 -4.67 -9.18 16.52
C GLU A 101 -5.33 -8.31 15.45
N MET A 102 -6.36 -8.85 14.80
CA MET A 102 -7.15 -8.14 13.78
C MET A 102 -8.62 -8.19 14.16
N PHE A 103 -9.27 -7.04 14.17
CA PHE A 103 -10.69 -6.91 14.45
C PHE A 103 -11.42 -6.32 13.24
N ILE A 104 -12.57 -6.90 12.91
CA ILE A 104 -13.50 -6.34 11.93
C ILE A 104 -14.66 -5.73 12.71
N ILE A 105 -14.83 -4.41 12.57
CA ILE A 105 -15.93 -3.68 13.19
C ILE A 105 -16.99 -3.45 12.12
N THR A 106 -18.15 -4.06 12.31
CA THR A 106 -19.32 -3.86 11.45
C THR A 106 -20.25 -2.85 12.11
N PRO A 107 -20.65 -1.76 11.43
CA PRO A 107 -21.65 -0.84 11.98
C PRO A 107 -22.97 -1.57 12.28
N GLU A 108 -23.67 -1.17 13.34
CA GLU A 108 -25.06 -1.57 13.52
C GLU A 108 -25.92 -0.98 12.39
N PRO A 109 -26.91 -1.73 11.89
CA PRO A 109 -27.74 -1.33 10.74
C PRO A 109 -28.58 -0.07 10.98
#